data_AF-A0A084WBG9-F1
#
_entry.id   AF-A0A084WBG9-F1
#
_cell.length_a   1.000
_cell.length_b   1.000
_cell.length_c   1.000
_cell.angle_alpha   90.00
_cell.angle_beta   90.00
_cell.angle_gamma   90.00
#
_symmetry.space_group_name_H-M   'P 1'
#
loop_
_entity.id
_entity.type
_entity.pdbx_description
1 polymer ?
#
loop_
_entity_poly.entity_id
_entity_poly.type
_entity_poly.pdbx_seq_one_letter_code
_entity_poly.pdbx_strand_id
1 'polypeptide(L)'
;MISEVEIIIRIGQHVNIVNFLGVVTENIQNNELMIIFEYCRYGCVHSFMQKNKSKFIDCMDDLPMAWNPNTVDHDLDKEEINGGMRTSFRTTDLIYWATQIAGGMG
;
A
#
# COMPACT_ATOMS: atom_id res chain seq x y z
N MET A 1 15.93 17.35 -10.49
CA MET A 1 15.22 17.76 -9.27
C MET A 1 13.90 18.48 -9.57
N ILE A 2 13.87 19.72 -10.11
CA ILE A 2 12.58 20.36 -10.48
C ILE A 2 11.81 19.54 -11.54
N SER A 3 12.52 18.95 -12.50
CA SER A 3 11.94 18.05 -13.50
C SER A 3 11.22 16.83 -12.90
N GLU A 4 11.69 16.30 -11.76
CA GLU A 4 11.05 15.16 -11.09
C GLU A 4 9.78 15.61 -10.36
N VAL A 5 9.80 16.81 -9.75
CA VAL A 5 8.61 17.43 -9.16
C VAL A 5 7.55 17.70 -10.23
N GLU A 6 7.95 18.21 -11.40
CA GLU A 6 7.04 18.41 -12.53
C GLU A 6 6.41 17.11 -13.02
N ILE A 7 7.17 16.00 -13.05
CA ILE A 7 6.65 14.67 -13.37
C ILE A 7 5.62 14.25 -12.33
N ILE A 8 5.95 14.35 -11.03
CA ILE A 8 5.07 13.97 -9.92
C ILE A 8 3.75 14.74 -9.96
N ILE A 9 3.79 16.06 -10.22
CA ILE A 9 2.58 16.89 -10.33
C ILE A 9 1.70 16.45 -11.52
N ARG A 10 2.30 16.02 -12.64
CA ARG A 10 1.58 15.60 -13.84
C ARG A 10 0.97 14.21 -13.75
N ILE A 11 1.48 13.32 -12.90
CA ILE A 11 0.90 11.98 -12.66
C ILE A 11 -0.55 12.10 -12.17
N GLY A 12 -0.86 13.16 -11.41
CA GLY A 12 -2.18 13.35 -10.82
C GLY A 12 -2.43 12.41 -9.65
N GLN A 13 -3.70 12.17 -9.32
CA GLN A 13 -4.11 11.32 -8.20
C GLN A 13 -4.60 9.97 -8.71
N HIS A 14 -4.17 8.91 -8.04
CA HIS A 14 -4.60 7.55 -8.33
C HIS A 14 -4.59 6.70 -7.06
N VAL A 15 -5.60 5.87 -6.86
CA VAL A 15 -5.77 5.09 -5.61
C VAL A 15 -4.63 4.09 -5.34
N ASN A 16 -3.94 3.64 -6.38
CA ASN A 16 -2.82 2.69 -6.29
C ASN A 16 -1.44 3.35 -6.45
N ILE A 17 -1.36 4.68 -6.44
CA ILE A 17 -0.10 5.44 -6.47
C ILE A 17 -0.05 6.31 -5.22
N VAL A 18 1.11 6.42 -4.59
CA VAL A 18 1.28 7.31 -3.44
C VAL A 18 1.05 8.75 -3.86
N ASN A 19 -0.08 9.32 -3.44
CA ASN A 19 -0.51 10.64 -3.89
C ASN A 19 0.42 11.74 -3.37
N PHE A 20 0.83 12.62 -4.28
CA PHE A 20 1.52 13.86 -3.95
C PHE A 20 0.55 14.87 -3.37
N LEU A 21 0.91 15.47 -2.24
CA LEU A 21 0.09 16.45 -1.52
C LEU A 21 0.63 17.87 -1.65
N GLY A 22 1.94 18.04 -1.83
CA GLY A 22 2.53 19.36 -1.97
C GLY A 22 4.05 19.37 -1.95
N VAL A 23 4.61 20.55 -2.20
CA VAL A 23 6.05 20.79 -2.20
C VAL A 23 6.32 22.11 -1.48
N VAL A 24 7.37 22.14 -0.65
CA VAL A 24 7.86 23.36 -0.02
C VAL A 24 9.15 23.76 -0.72
N THR A 25 9.10 24.93 -1.36
CA THR A 25 10.19 25.48 -2.20
C THR A 25 10.88 26.68 -1.55
N GLU A 26 10.51 27.02 -0.32
CA GLU A 26 10.97 28.21 0.40
C GLU A 26 12.50 28.26 0.53
N ASN A 27 13.16 27.11 0.69
CA ASN A 27 14.61 27.03 0.88
C ASN A 27 15.38 26.46 -0.33
N ILE A 28 14.78 26.56 -1.53
CA ILE A 28 15.38 25.98 -2.74
C ILE A 28 16.71 26.62 -3.13
N GLN A 29 16.93 27.89 -2.75
CA GLN A 29 18.20 28.62 -2.99
C GLN A 29 19.36 28.02 -2.18
N ASN A 30 19.06 27.35 -1.06
CA ASN A 30 20.03 26.60 -0.25
C ASN A 30 20.07 25.12 -0.63
N ASN A 31 19.50 24.74 -1.79
CA ASN A 31 19.39 23.38 -2.28
C ASN A 31 18.58 22.45 -1.36
N GLU A 32 17.63 23.01 -0.61
CA GLU A 32 16.69 22.26 0.23
C GLU A 32 15.29 22.27 -0.39
N LEU A 33 14.77 21.08 -0.66
CA LEU A 33 13.46 20.85 -1.26
C LEU A 33 12.72 19.79 -0.44
N MET A 34 11.54 20.13 0.07
CA MET A 34 10.70 19.17 0.79
C MET A 34 9.47 18.81 -0.05
N ILE A 35 9.24 17.51 -0.21
CA ILE A 35 8.11 16.96 -0.95
C ILE A 35 7.21 16.22 0.04
N ILE A 36 5.91 16.46 -0.05
CA ILE A 36 4.89 15.92 0.84
C ILE A 36 4.04 14.93 0.04
N PHE A 37 3.95 13.71 0.55
CA PHE A 37 3.12 12.64 0.02
C PHE A 37 2.12 12.17 1.07
N GLU A 38 1.10 11.44 0.65
CA GLU A 38 0.24 10.72 1.57
C GLU A 38 1.01 9.69 2.40
N TYR A 39 0.54 9.45 3.62
CA TYR A 39 1.23 8.57 4.56
C TYR A 39 0.79 7.11 4.39
N CYS A 40 1.71 6.25 3.96
CA CYS A 40 1.47 4.81 3.89
C CYS A 40 1.75 4.15 5.25
N ARG A 41 0.72 3.98 6.08
CA ARG A 41 0.83 3.40 7.44
C ARG A 41 1.64 2.10 7.49
N TYR A 42 1.43 1.19 6.54
CA TYR A 42 2.08 -0.14 6.46
C TYR A 42 3.46 -0.14 5.81
N GLY A 43 3.89 1.00 5.27
CA GLY A 43 5.16 1.14 4.56
C GLY A 43 5.23 0.29 3.30
N CYS A 44 6.44 -0.16 2.96
CA CYS A 44 6.70 -0.96 1.76
C CYS A 44 6.13 -2.37 1.88
N VAL A 45 5.41 -2.82 0.84
CA VAL A 45 4.80 -4.17 0.76
C VAL A 45 5.83 -5.27 0.96
N HIS A 46 7.01 -5.16 0.34
CA HIS A 46 8.09 -6.16 0.51
C HIS A 46 8.56 -6.25 1.97
N SER A 47 8.82 -5.11 2.60
CA SER A 47 9.23 -5.07 4.01
C SER A 47 8.13 -5.57 4.95
N PHE A 48 6.87 -5.25 4.67
CA PHE A 48 5.72 -5.75 5.41
C PHE A 48 5.63 -7.29 5.33
N MET A 49 5.72 -7.86 4.13
CA MET A 49 5.68 -9.31 3.92
C MET A 49 6.86 -10.01 4.59
N GLN A 50 8.08 -9.47 4.46
CA GLN A 50 9.25 -10.05 5.11
C GLN A 50 9.13 -10.05 6.63
N LYS A 51 8.73 -8.92 7.22
CA LYS A 51 8.58 -8.78 8.68
C LYS A 51 7.51 -9.72 9.25
N ASN A 52 6.46 -9.99 8.48
CA ASN A 52 5.31 -10.76 8.92
C ASN A 52 5.19 -12.14 8.28
N LYS A 53 6.25 -12.65 7.64
CA LYS A 53 6.23 -13.93 6.90
C LYS A 53 5.73 -15.12 7.75
N SER A 54 6.06 -15.14 9.05
CA SER A 54 5.60 -16.19 9.98
C SER A 54 4.12 -16.11 10.35
N LYS A 55 3.45 -15.00 10.02
CA LYS A 55 2.02 -14.75 10.21
C LYS A 55 1.22 -14.89 8.91
N PHE A 56 1.84 -15.44 7.86
CA PHE A 56 1.15 -15.75 6.62
C PHE A 56 0.20 -16.93 6.81
N ILE A 57 -1.00 -16.82 6.26
CA ILE A 57 -2.02 -17.87 6.28
C ILE A 57 -2.27 -18.29 4.83
N ASP A 58 -1.90 -19.53 4.49
CA ASP A 58 -2.19 -20.09 3.18
C ASP A 58 -3.65 -20.54 3.12
N CYS A 59 -4.44 -19.90 2.27
CA CYS A 59 -5.84 -20.23 2.02
C CYS A 59 -6.06 -20.65 0.56
N MET A 60 -5.04 -21.16 -0.15
CA MET A 60 -5.17 -21.60 -1.55
C MET A 60 -6.30 -22.61 -1.75
N ASP A 61 -6.43 -23.58 -0.85
CA ASP A 61 -7.43 -24.65 -0.92
C ASP A 61 -8.86 -24.14 -0.65
N ASP A 62 -9.00 -22.99 0.03
CA ASP A 62 -10.28 -22.35 0.34
C ASP A 62 -10.73 -21.36 -0.74
N LEU A 63 -9.89 -21.10 -1.76
CA LEU A 63 -10.27 -20.27 -2.90
C LEU A 63 -11.25 -21.06 -3.77
N PRO A 64 -12.50 -20.60 -3.94
CA PRO A 64 -13.37 -21.21 -4.93
C PRO A 64 -12.76 -21.01 -6.32
N MET A 65 -12.91 -22.01 -7.20
CA MET A 65 -12.46 -21.93 -8.60
C MET A 65 -12.95 -20.66 -9.34
N ALA A 66 -14.01 -20.01 -8.84
CA ALA A 66 -14.37 -18.64 -9.14
C ALA A 66 -14.70 -17.91 -7.81
N TRP A 67 -13.84 -16.96 -7.43
CA TRP A 67 -13.87 -16.11 -6.22
C TRP A 67 -15.26 -15.84 -5.60
N ASN A 68 -15.53 -16.38 -4.40
CA ASN A 68 -16.71 -16.08 -3.59
C ASN A 68 -16.26 -15.14 -2.45
N PRO A 69 -16.68 -13.87 -2.43
CA PRO A 69 -16.24 -12.88 -1.43
C PRO A 69 -16.72 -13.18 0.00
N ASN A 70 -17.56 -14.20 0.19
CA ASN A 70 -18.28 -14.44 1.44
C ASN A 70 -17.62 -15.45 2.39
N THR A 71 -16.41 -15.94 2.13
CA THR A 71 -15.61 -16.66 3.14
C THR A 71 -14.85 -15.66 4.01
N VAL A 72 -15.63 -14.86 4.75
CA VAL A 72 -15.13 -14.01 5.82
C VAL A 72 -14.82 -14.91 7.01
N ASP A 73 -13.58 -15.34 7.14
CA ASP A 73 -13.09 -15.87 8.40
C ASP A 73 -12.93 -14.71 9.39
N HIS A 74 -13.76 -14.73 10.45
CA HIS A 74 -14.03 -13.63 11.38
C HIS A 74 -12.92 -13.38 12.43
N ASP A 75 -11.78 -14.05 12.33
CA ASP A 75 -10.72 -13.95 13.35
C ASP A 75 -9.64 -12.90 13.06
N LEU A 76 -9.61 -12.29 11.87
CA LEU A 76 -8.59 -11.30 11.47
C LEU A 76 -8.91 -9.85 11.87
N ASP A 77 -10.18 -9.52 12.10
CA ASP A 77 -10.62 -8.14 12.40
C ASP A 77 -10.34 -7.71 13.85
N LYS A 78 -9.88 -8.63 14.70
CA LYS A 78 -9.60 -8.35 16.12
C LYS A 78 -8.34 -7.52 16.34
N GLU A 79 -7.37 -7.53 15.41
CA GLU A 79 -6.15 -6.70 15.54
C GLU A 79 -6.41 -5.20 15.29
N GLU A 80 -7.38 -4.85 14.42
CA GLU A 80 -7.68 -3.44 14.09
C GLU A 80 -8.52 -2.72 15.16
N ILE A 81 -9.39 -3.45 15.87
CA ILE A 81 -10.30 -2.86 16.89
C ILE A 81 -9.51 -2.20 18.05
N ASN A 82 -8.28 -2.64 18.31
CA ASN A 82 -7.41 -2.05 19.34
C ASN A 82 -6.52 -0.90 18.82
N GLY A 83 -6.76 -0.39 17.60
CA GLY A 83 -5.89 0.59 16.95
C GLY A 83 -4.53 0.00 16.55
N GLY A 84 -4.35 -1.31 16.72
CA GLY A 84 -3.17 -2.06 16.35
C GLY A 84 -3.00 -2.14 14.84
N MET A 85 -1.78 -2.39 14.41
CA MET A 85 -1.45 -2.63 13.02
C MET A 85 -1.79 -4.09 12.70
N ARG A 86 -2.67 -4.37 11.72
CA ARG A 86 -2.87 -5.75 11.25
C ARG A 86 -1.54 -6.30 10.71
N THR A 87 -1.10 -7.44 11.22
CA THR A 87 0.21 -8.02 10.85
C THR A 87 0.10 -9.34 10.10
N SER A 88 -0.99 -10.09 10.26
CA SER A 88 -1.25 -11.31 9.48
C SER A 88 -1.81 -10.98 8.09
N PHE A 89 -1.45 -11.80 7.11
CA PHE A 89 -1.93 -11.68 5.73
C PHE A 89 -2.14 -13.05 5.09
N ARG A 90 -3.05 -13.11 4.12
CA ARG A 90 -3.53 -14.33 3.43
C ARG A 90 -3.10 -14.37 1.97
N THR A 91 -3.31 -15.52 1.33
CA THR A 91 -3.21 -15.67 -0.13
C THR A 91 -4.04 -14.62 -0.88
N THR A 92 -5.23 -14.26 -0.38
CA THR A 92 -6.08 -13.23 -0.99
C THR A 92 -5.50 -11.82 -0.91
N ASP A 93 -4.80 -11.46 0.18
CA ASP A 93 -4.12 -10.16 0.30
C ASP A 93 -3.00 -10.04 -0.75
N LEU A 94 -2.25 -11.13 -0.98
CA LEU A 94 -1.20 -11.17 -2.01
C LEU A 94 -1.76 -10.93 -3.42
N ILE A 95 -2.87 -11.59 -3.76
CA ILE A 95 -3.53 -11.40 -5.06
C ILE A 95 -4.04 -9.96 -5.18
N TYR A 96 -4.64 -9.41 -4.11
CA TYR A 96 -5.15 -8.05 -4.11
C TYR A 96 -4.03 -7.01 -4.28
N TRP A 97 -2.87 -7.19 -3.63
CA TRP A 97 -1.70 -6.34 -3.85
C TRP A 97 -1.18 -6.43 -5.29
N ALA A 98 -1.12 -7.64 -5.87
CA ALA A 98 -0.73 -7.81 -7.27
C ALA A 98 -1.68 -7.06 -8.22
N THR A 99 -2.99 -7.17 -7.99
CA THR A 99 -4.01 -6.44 -8.77
C THR A 99 -3.88 -4.93 -8.62
N GLN A 100 -3.67 -4.41 -7.41
CA GLN A 100 -3.48 -2.98 -7.17
C GLN A 100 -2.21 -2.44 -7.85
N ILE A 101 -1.09 -3.17 -7.76
CA ILE A 101 0.16 -2.79 -8.43
C ILE A 101 -0.07 -2.72 -9.94
N ALA A 102 -0.72 -3.74 -10.53
CA ALA A 102 -1.05 -3.72 -11.94
C ALA A 102 -1.94 -2.52 -12.30
N GLY A 103 -2.95 -2.22 -11.49
CA GLY A 103 -3.84 -1.06 -11.70
C GLY A 103 -3.14 0.29 -11.56
N GLY A 104 -2.09 0.41 -10.76
CA GLY A 104 -1.29 1.64 -10.63
C GLY A 104 -0.31 1.88 -11.79
N MET A 105 -0.07 0.87 -12.62
CA MET A 105 0.88 0.93 -13.74
C MET A 105 0.21 1.16 -15.11
N GLY A 106 -1.13 1.21 -15.14
CA GLY A 106 -1.95 1.30 -16.36
C GLY A 106 -2.23 2.70 -16.86
#